data_AF-A0A7U3WTC7-F1
#
_entry.id   AF-A0A7U3WTC7-F1
#
_cell.length_a   1.000
_cell.length_b   1.000
_cell.length_c   1.000
_cell.angle_alpha   90.00
_cell.angle_beta   90.00
_cell.angle_gamma   90.00
#
_symmetry.space_group_name_H-M   'P 1'
#
loop_
_entity.id
_entity.type
_entity.pdbx_description
1 polymer ?
#
loop_
_entity_poly.entity_id
_entity_poly.type
_entity_poly.pdbx_seq_one_letter_code
_entity_poly.pdbx_strand_id
1 'polypeptide(L)'
;MNGRWGGRGISENVVLLAMGLAALLLAMSLVASLSGGPTDPDRPRASFVFEPDGTDVVVTHFGGDRINGSQLAVRSAARGRLGTFADTDGGACATPVENVTRGSECRVPDAVYEQLYVVWNGPGDDRLVLDGRPADPTPSPTPTATPTPTATPTATPTPTPTPTPTSTPDAVTPGTPGNGTAGPNGTASPGPNGTVAPEGTAAQNGTSEPVGTDTPSGTPTGAATPSGPESRTLARADG
;
A
#
# COMPACT_ATOMS: atom_id res chain seq x y z
N MET A 1 74.54 52.30 22.76
CA MET A 1 73.74 53.54 22.78
C MET A 1 72.29 53.15 23.06
N ASN A 2 71.82 53.43 24.27
CA ASN A 2 70.47 53.06 24.70
C ASN A 2 69.54 54.28 24.68
N GLY A 3 68.41 54.10 23.99
CA GLY A 3 67.13 54.67 24.38
C GLY A 3 66.78 56.03 23.80
N ARG A 4 65.70 56.05 23.00
CA ARG A 4 64.57 56.99 23.12
C ARG A 4 63.38 56.37 22.40
N TRP A 5 62.63 55.53 23.13
CA TRP A 5 61.27 55.16 22.73
C TRP A 5 60.40 56.41 22.91
N GLY A 6 59.99 57.02 21.80
CA GLY A 6 59.14 58.21 21.79
C GLY A 6 57.74 57.87 22.31
N GLY A 7 57.49 58.11 23.59
CA GLY A 7 56.17 58.03 24.19
C GLY A 7 55.28 59.16 23.66
N ARG A 8 54.51 58.89 22.61
CA ARG A 8 53.28 59.65 22.34
C ARG A 8 52.23 59.13 23.30
N GLY A 9 52.15 59.75 24.48
CA GLY A 9 51.06 59.50 25.42
C GLY A 9 49.75 59.86 24.74
N ILE A 10 48.95 58.85 24.43
CA ILE A 10 47.56 59.03 24.02
C ILE A 10 46.88 59.75 25.20
N SER A 11 46.32 60.93 24.96
CA SER A 11 45.66 61.67 26.04
C SER A 11 44.48 60.87 26.58
N GLU A 12 44.21 60.97 27.87
CA GLU A 12 43.10 60.30 28.55
C GLU A 12 41.77 60.55 27.83
N ASN A 13 41.58 61.77 27.31
CA ASN A 13 40.43 62.14 26.50
C ASN A 13 40.31 61.30 25.21
N VAL A 14 41.42 60.94 24.56
CA VAL A 14 41.41 60.09 23.35
C VAL A 14 41.06 58.65 23.73
N VAL A 15 41.53 58.16 24.89
CA VAL A 15 41.15 56.83 25.39
C VAL A 15 39.66 56.80 25.75
N LEU A 16 39.14 57.81 26.43
CA LEU A 16 37.72 57.92 26.78
C LEU A 16 36.83 58.04 25.54
N LEU A 17 37.23 58.83 24.54
CA LEU A 17 36.52 58.91 23.26
C LEU A 17 36.52 57.58 22.51
N ALA A 18 37.66 56.87 22.48
CA ALA A 18 37.76 55.56 21.85
C ALA A 18 36.91 54.51 22.57
N MET A 19 36.91 54.49 23.91
CA MET A 19 36.03 53.60 24.70
C MET A 19 34.55 53.94 24.50
N GLY A 20 34.19 55.23 24.45
CA GLY A 20 32.82 55.66 24.18
C GLY A 20 32.33 55.22 22.78
N LEU A 21 33.18 55.36 21.76
CA LEU A 21 32.89 54.88 20.40
C LEU A 21 32.76 53.36 20.35
N ALA A 22 33.65 52.63 21.03
CA ALA A 22 33.58 51.17 21.10
C ALA A 22 32.30 50.68 21.80
N ALA A 23 31.90 51.32 22.90
CA ALA A 23 30.66 51.00 23.60
C ALA A 23 29.42 51.28 22.75
N LEU A 24 29.41 52.38 21.99
CA LEU A 24 28.32 52.71 21.05
C LEU A 24 28.22 51.68 19.91
N LEU A 25 29.35 51.28 19.33
CA LEU A 25 29.39 50.26 18.27
C LEU A 25 28.94 48.90 18.78
N LEU A 26 29.35 48.52 20.00
CA LEU A 26 28.87 47.29 20.64
C LEU A 26 27.36 47.35 20.93
N ALA A 27 26.85 48.48 21.41
CA ALA A 27 25.42 48.67 21.65
C ALA A 27 24.60 48.59 20.35
N MET A 28 25.05 49.24 19.27
CA MET A 28 24.42 49.15 17.93
C MET A 28 24.45 47.72 17.39
N SER A 29 25.56 46.99 17.58
CA SER A 29 25.69 45.60 17.15
C SER A 29 24.76 44.67 17.93
N LEU A 30 24.57 44.92 19.23
CA LEU A 30 23.63 44.18 20.07
C LEU A 30 22.17 44.47 19.69
N VAL A 31 21.85 45.74 19.38
CA VAL A 31 20.52 46.12 18.90
C VAL A 31 20.21 45.45 17.57
N ALA A 32 21.12 45.43 16.59
CA ALA A 32 20.94 44.73 15.32
C ALA A 32 20.81 43.20 15.46
N SER A 33 21.28 42.63 16.58
CA SER A 33 21.12 41.21 16.89
C SER A 33 19.79 40.90 17.61
N LEU A 34 19.24 41.87 18.35
CA LEU A 34 17.98 41.76 19.08
C LEU A 34 16.76 42.16 18.24
N SER A 35 16.91 43.16 17.37
CA SER A 35 16.00 43.40 16.26
C SER A 35 16.40 42.41 15.17
N GLY A 36 15.73 41.26 15.09
CA GLY A 36 15.96 40.29 14.02
C GLY A 36 16.19 41.01 12.70
N GLY A 37 17.25 40.62 11.97
CA GLY A 37 17.72 41.30 10.75
C GLY A 37 16.59 41.68 9.81
N PRO A 38 16.80 42.67 8.91
CA PRO A 38 15.74 43.29 8.12
C PRO A 38 14.80 42.22 7.63
N THR A 39 13.55 42.27 8.09
CA THR A 39 12.53 41.33 7.63
C THR A 39 12.49 41.49 6.12
N ASP A 40 13.04 40.51 5.41
CA ASP A 40 13.02 40.48 3.96
C ASP A 40 11.54 40.50 3.57
N PRO A 41 11.00 41.65 3.13
CA PRO A 41 9.56 41.85 3.02
C PRO A 41 8.93 40.90 2.01
N ASP A 42 9.76 40.29 1.17
CA ASP A 42 9.35 39.36 0.12
C ASP A 42 9.25 37.90 0.62
N ARG A 43 9.81 37.56 1.80
CA ARG A 43 9.71 36.20 2.36
C ARG A 43 8.43 36.02 3.16
N PRO A 44 7.55 35.08 2.80
CA PRO A 44 6.31 34.85 3.52
C PRO A 44 6.55 34.17 4.86
N ARG A 45 5.73 34.53 5.84
CA ARG A 45 5.61 33.87 7.13
C ARG A 45 4.36 33.04 7.12
N ALA A 46 4.47 31.73 6.87
CA ALA A 46 3.36 30.81 6.89
C ALA A 46 3.73 29.50 7.57
N SER A 47 2.73 28.82 8.12
CA SER A 47 2.86 27.55 8.84
C SER A 47 1.89 26.52 8.28
N PHE A 48 2.31 25.25 8.28
CA PHE A 48 1.52 24.16 7.70
C PHE A 48 1.46 22.98 8.65
N VAL A 49 0.29 22.38 8.75
CA VAL A 49 0.11 21.13 9.50
C VAL A 49 -0.04 20.00 8.49
N PHE A 50 0.52 18.83 8.82
CA PHE A 50 0.44 17.65 8.00
C PHE A 50 -0.32 16.56 8.75
N GLU A 51 -1.39 16.06 8.16
CA GLU A 51 -2.23 15.02 8.73
C GLU A 51 -2.31 13.83 7.76
N PRO A 52 -1.92 12.61 8.19
CA PRO A 52 -2.15 11.40 7.41
C PRO A 52 -3.64 11.15 7.16
N ASP A 53 -4.00 10.81 5.94
CA ASP A 53 -5.35 10.36 5.55
C ASP A 53 -5.22 9.13 4.63
N GLY A 54 -5.25 7.93 5.24
CA GLY A 54 -4.97 6.68 4.54
C GLY A 54 -3.52 6.61 4.04
N THR A 55 -3.32 6.49 2.73
CA THR A 55 -2.00 6.53 2.07
C THR A 55 -1.50 7.94 1.77
N ASP A 56 -2.37 8.93 1.97
CA ASP A 56 -2.16 10.30 1.53
C ASP A 56 -1.84 11.21 2.72
N VAL A 57 -1.39 12.42 2.41
CA VAL A 57 -1.11 13.45 3.43
C VAL A 57 -1.87 14.72 3.09
N VAL A 58 -2.70 15.17 4.02
CA VAL A 58 -3.35 16.48 3.93
C VAL A 58 -2.43 17.53 4.53
N VAL A 59 -2.05 18.50 3.71
CA VAL A 59 -1.24 19.66 4.10
C VAL A 59 -2.16 20.87 4.25
N THR A 60 -2.35 21.33 5.48
CA THR A 60 -3.29 22.40 5.82
C THR A 60 -2.54 23.67 6.17
N HIS A 61 -2.87 24.78 5.52
CA HIS A 61 -2.31 26.08 5.89
C HIS A 61 -2.91 26.56 7.22
N PHE A 62 -2.11 26.50 8.28
CA PHE A 62 -2.57 26.77 9.64
C PHE A 62 -2.66 28.26 9.96
N GLY A 63 -1.81 29.08 9.34
CA GLY A 63 -1.83 30.53 9.49
C GLY A 63 -0.56 31.21 9.00
N GLY A 64 -0.65 32.54 8.89
CA GLY A 64 0.39 33.38 8.32
C GLY A 64 -0.08 34.14 7.09
N ASP A 65 0.87 34.51 6.25
CA ASP A 65 0.65 35.24 5.01
C ASP A 65 -0.13 34.41 3.98
N ARG A 66 -0.87 35.12 3.12
CA ARG A 66 -1.54 34.52 1.96
C ARG A 66 -0.51 34.30 0.86
N ILE A 67 -0.50 33.13 0.25
CA ILE A 67 0.53 32.75 -0.73
C ILE A 67 -0.15 32.23 -2.01
N ASN A 68 0.39 32.57 -3.17
CA ASN A 68 -0.04 31.97 -4.43
C ASN A 68 0.44 30.51 -4.50
N GLY A 69 -0.47 29.59 -4.85
CA GLY A 69 -0.18 28.17 -4.91
C GLY A 69 0.88 27.78 -5.94
N SER A 70 1.15 28.61 -6.95
CA SER A 70 2.27 28.39 -7.88
C SER A 70 3.63 28.58 -7.20
N GLN A 71 3.69 29.40 -6.15
CA GLN A 71 4.91 29.64 -5.37
C GLN A 71 5.13 28.57 -4.31
N LEU A 72 4.11 27.80 -3.93
CA LEU A 72 4.24 26.72 -2.96
C LEU A 72 4.45 25.39 -3.67
N ALA A 73 5.55 24.72 -3.38
CA ALA A 73 5.86 23.40 -3.87
C ALA A 73 5.95 22.39 -2.73
N VAL A 74 5.49 21.16 -2.99
CA VAL A 74 5.73 20.03 -2.10
C VAL A 74 6.94 19.27 -2.61
N ARG A 75 7.84 18.93 -1.69
CA ARG A 75 8.99 18.07 -1.95
C ARG A 75 8.98 16.87 -1.03
N SER A 76 9.30 15.72 -1.58
CA SER A 76 9.61 14.49 -0.88
C SER A 76 11.11 14.31 -0.79
N ALA A 77 11.61 13.88 0.37
CA ALA A 77 13.02 13.49 0.51
C ALA A 77 13.38 12.29 -0.38
N ALA A 78 12.40 11.41 -0.66
CA ALA A 78 12.61 10.19 -1.44
C ALA A 78 12.43 10.43 -2.95
N ARG A 79 11.33 11.10 -3.35
CA ARG A 79 10.98 11.32 -4.77
C ARG A 79 11.45 12.66 -5.34
N GLY A 80 11.99 13.55 -4.51
CA GLY A 80 12.35 14.90 -4.94
C GLY A 80 11.13 15.82 -5.06
N ARG A 81 11.03 16.61 -6.12
CA ARG A 81 9.94 17.59 -6.27
C ARG A 81 8.66 16.90 -6.73
N LEU A 82 7.58 17.03 -5.96
CA LEU A 82 6.27 16.44 -6.29
C LEU A 82 5.42 17.37 -7.16
N GLY A 83 5.57 18.69 -7.00
CA GLY A 83 4.80 19.67 -7.77
C GLY A 83 4.51 20.94 -6.97
N THR A 84 3.71 21.82 -7.56
CA THR A 84 3.14 23.02 -6.94
C THR A 84 1.74 22.77 -6.38
N PHE A 85 1.26 23.66 -5.52
CA PHE A 85 -0.11 23.61 -5.04
C PHE A 85 -1.10 23.93 -6.17
N ALA A 86 -0.77 24.87 -7.06
CA ALA A 86 -1.65 25.32 -8.14
C ALA A 86 -1.54 24.51 -9.45
N ASP A 87 -0.78 23.41 -9.47
CA ASP A 87 -0.54 22.58 -10.68
C ASP A 87 0.00 23.38 -11.90
N THR A 88 0.76 24.43 -11.65
CA THR A 88 1.35 25.25 -12.73
C THR A 88 2.58 24.59 -13.36
N ASP A 89 3.32 23.79 -12.59
CA ASP A 89 4.52 23.04 -13.01
C ASP A 89 4.45 21.59 -12.48
N GLY A 90 3.31 20.93 -12.71
CA GLY A 90 2.94 19.66 -12.09
C GLY A 90 2.31 19.84 -10.71
N GLY A 91 1.29 19.04 -10.41
CA GLY A 91 0.43 19.18 -9.24
C GLY A 91 0.89 18.26 -8.12
N ALA A 92 1.26 18.85 -6.99
CA ALA A 92 1.48 18.07 -5.77
C ALA A 92 0.16 17.68 -5.09
N CYS A 93 -0.86 18.52 -5.25
CA CYS A 93 -2.18 18.32 -4.66
C CYS A 93 -3.08 17.53 -5.62
N ALA A 94 -3.89 16.62 -5.08
CA ALA A 94 -4.92 15.92 -5.84
C ALA A 94 -5.94 16.90 -6.46
N THR A 95 -6.23 18.01 -5.77
CA THR A 95 -7.00 19.14 -6.30
C THR A 95 -6.13 20.39 -6.23
N PRO A 96 -5.95 21.14 -7.34
CA PRO A 96 -5.15 22.35 -7.34
C PRO A 96 -5.69 23.42 -6.39
N VAL A 97 -4.79 24.10 -5.68
CA VAL A 97 -5.09 25.21 -4.78
C VAL A 97 -4.34 26.44 -5.25
N GLU A 98 -5.01 27.30 -6.02
CA GLU A 98 -4.39 28.51 -6.57
C GLU A 98 -4.05 29.55 -5.52
N ASN A 99 -4.87 29.64 -4.48
CA ASN A 99 -4.77 30.68 -3.48
C ASN A 99 -4.79 30.10 -2.08
N VAL A 100 -3.61 30.03 -1.47
CA VAL A 100 -3.42 29.40 -0.17
C VAL A 100 -3.67 30.43 0.93
N THR A 101 -4.72 30.19 1.70
CA THR A 101 -5.14 30.98 2.85
C THR A 101 -5.38 30.06 4.03
N ARG A 102 -5.63 30.61 5.22
CA ARG A 102 -5.87 29.78 6.42
C ARG A 102 -7.00 28.77 6.17
N GLY A 103 -6.74 27.49 6.45
CA GLY A 103 -7.67 26.39 6.23
C GLY A 103 -7.69 25.85 4.79
N SER A 104 -6.88 26.38 3.87
CA SER A 104 -6.66 25.74 2.58
C SER A 104 -5.93 24.41 2.76
N GLU A 105 -6.39 23.37 2.05
CA GLU A 105 -5.88 22.01 2.16
C GLU A 105 -5.33 21.51 0.82
N CYS A 106 -4.13 20.92 0.85
CA CYS A 106 -3.51 20.24 -0.27
C CYS A 106 -3.33 18.77 0.07
N ARG A 107 -4.11 17.90 -0.58
CA ARG A 107 -4.01 16.45 -0.40
C ARG A 107 -2.94 15.87 -1.31
N VAL A 108 -1.83 15.42 -0.76
CA VAL A 108 -0.70 14.84 -1.48
C VAL A 108 -0.86 13.32 -1.54
N PRO A 109 -1.07 12.73 -2.73
CA PRO A 109 -1.33 11.30 -2.84
C PRO A 109 -0.07 10.44 -2.61
N ASP A 110 -0.27 9.26 -2.03
CA ASP A 110 0.71 8.20 -1.84
C ASP A 110 2.02 8.69 -1.18
N ALA A 111 1.88 9.51 -0.14
CA ALA A 111 3.00 10.23 0.47
C ALA A 111 3.14 10.03 1.98
N VAL A 112 2.28 9.21 2.61
CA VAL A 112 2.29 9.00 4.06
C VAL A 112 3.61 8.44 4.59
N TYR A 113 4.27 7.58 3.81
CA TYR A 113 5.57 6.97 4.14
C TYR A 113 6.76 7.82 3.69
N GLU A 114 6.53 9.08 3.32
CA GLU A 114 7.58 9.98 2.85
C GLU A 114 7.78 11.16 3.78
N GLN A 115 9.04 11.59 3.92
CA GLN A 115 9.35 12.86 4.55
C GLN A 115 9.03 13.99 3.56
N LEU A 116 8.10 14.86 3.94
CA LEU A 116 7.61 15.94 3.09
C LEU A 116 8.05 17.31 3.61
N TYR A 117 8.23 18.24 2.68
CA TYR A 117 8.51 19.64 2.93
C TYR A 117 7.61 20.52 2.08
N VAL A 118 7.05 21.57 2.68
CA VAL A 118 6.45 22.68 1.95
C VAL A 118 7.53 23.72 1.72
N VAL A 119 7.77 24.04 0.45
CA VAL A 119 8.83 24.96 0.03
C VAL A 119 8.21 26.11 -0.76
N TRP A 120 8.42 27.33 -0.28
CA TRP A 120 8.12 28.53 -1.04
C TRP A 120 9.24 28.84 -2.03
N ASN A 121 8.85 29.21 -3.25
CA ASN A 121 9.71 29.65 -4.34
C ASN A 121 9.49 31.15 -4.54
N GLY A 122 10.48 31.92 -4.12
CA GLY A 122 10.51 33.36 -4.25
C GLY A 122 11.10 33.85 -5.57
N PRO A 123 11.15 35.17 -5.76
CA PRO A 123 11.85 35.76 -6.89
C PRO A 123 13.37 35.48 -6.83
N GLY A 124 14.04 35.48 -7.98
CA GLY A 124 15.51 35.43 -8.05
C GLY A 124 16.12 34.16 -7.45
N ASP A 125 15.47 33.00 -7.66
CA ASP A 125 15.88 31.68 -7.15
C ASP A 125 15.84 31.52 -5.61
N ASP A 126 15.26 32.47 -4.88
CA ASP A 126 15.09 32.32 -3.43
C ASP A 126 14.14 31.17 -3.10
N ARG A 127 14.51 30.36 -2.11
CA ARG A 127 13.72 29.22 -1.67
C ARG A 127 13.73 29.12 -0.16
N LEU A 128 12.54 28.95 0.41
CA LEU A 128 12.34 28.83 1.85
C LEU A 128 11.56 27.58 2.16
N VAL A 129 12.10 26.71 3.01
CA VAL A 129 11.32 25.62 3.62
C VAL A 129 10.44 26.26 4.71
N LEU A 130 9.13 26.17 4.55
CA LEU A 130 8.17 26.73 5.48
C LEU A 130 7.84 25.74 6.59
N ASP A 131 7.67 24.47 6.22
CA ASP A 131 7.34 23.41 7.18
C ASP A 131 7.70 22.03 6.60
N GLY A 132 7.71 21.00 7.46
CA GLY A 132 7.92 19.63 7.02
C GLY A 132 7.48 18.60 8.04
N ARG A 133 7.16 17.40 7.54
CA ARG A 133 6.83 16.22 8.35
C ARG A 133 7.86 15.12 8.16
N PRO A 134 8.15 14.30 9.18
CA PRO A 134 8.84 13.04 8.98
C PRO A 134 7.97 12.04 8.20
N ALA A 135 8.60 10.97 7.72
CA ALA A 135 7.91 9.79 7.19
C ALA A 135 7.26 9.00 8.33
N ASP A 136 6.08 8.42 8.09
CA ASP A 136 5.51 7.43 9.01
C ASP A 136 6.27 6.10 8.91
N PRO A 137 6.37 5.34 10.02
CA PRO A 137 7.02 4.04 9.99
C PRO A 137 6.27 3.11 9.02
N THR A 138 7.01 2.44 8.13
CA THR A 138 6.46 1.39 7.31
C THR A 138 6.00 0.23 8.19
N PRO A 139 4.79 -0.32 8.01
CA PRO A 139 4.34 -1.47 8.77
C PRO A 139 5.29 -2.64 8.52
N SER A 140 5.74 -3.30 9.59
CA SER A 140 6.50 -4.55 9.47
C SER A 140 5.57 -5.62 8.90
N PRO A 141 6.00 -6.43 7.91
CA PRO A 141 5.21 -7.56 7.46
C PRO A 141 4.93 -8.49 8.64
N THR A 142 3.66 -8.82 8.85
CA THR A 142 3.28 -9.85 9.82
C THR A 142 3.72 -11.20 9.25
N PRO A 143 4.46 -12.03 10.01
CA PRO A 143 4.84 -13.35 9.52
C PRO A 143 3.57 -14.14 9.18
N THR A 144 3.46 -14.58 7.93
CA THR A 144 2.37 -15.43 7.49
C THR A 144 2.56 -16.81 8.11
N ALA A 145 1.55 -17.33 8.81
CA ALA A 145 1.59 -18.68 9.33
C ALA A 145 1.85 -19.66 8.17
N THR A 146 2.93 -20.43 8.27
CA THR A 146 3.18 -21.51 7.31
C THR A 146 2.06 -22.54 7.46
N PRO A 147 1.37 -22.95 6.37
CA PRO A 147 0.34 -23.97 6.48
C PRO A 147 0.94 -25.25 7.06
N THR A 148 0.35 -25.75 8.14
CA THR A 148 0.72 -27.04 8.71
C THR A 148 0.36 -28.15 7.72
N PRO A 149 1.26 -29.09 7.41
CA PRO A 149 0.92 -30.20 6.53
C PRO A 149 -0.24 -31.02 7.12
N THR A 150 -1.31 -31.17 6.34
CA THR A 150 -2.43 -32.03 6.72
C THR A 150 -2.00 -33.49 6.55
N ALA A 151 -2.21 -34.31 7.59
CA ALA A 151 -1.93 -35.74 7.51
C ALA A 151 -2.74 -36.38 6.36
N THR A 152 -2.07 -37.11 5.48
CA THR A 152 -2.72 -37.88 4.42
C THR A 152 -3.44 -39.08 5.06
N PRO A 153 -4.72 -39.33 4.75
CA PRO A 153 -5.43 -40.49 5.30
C PRO A 153 -4.74 -41.78 4.83
N THR A 154 -4.39 -42.64 5.78
CA THR A 154 -3.86 -43.98 5.51
C THR A 154 -4.98 -44.86 4.95
N ALA A 155 -4.74 -45.54 3.83
CA ALA A 155 -5.71 -46.47 3.26
C ALA A 155 -5.98 -47.63 4.25
N THR A 156 -7.25 -47.82 4.61
CA THR A 156 -7.68 -48.98 5.41
C THR A 156 -7.60 -50.24 4.55
N PRO A 157 -6.96 -51.33 5.02
CA PRO A 157 -6.92 -52.58 4.27
C PRO A 157 -8.33 -53.12 4.05
N THR A 158 -8.64 -53.48 2.82
CA THR A 158 -9.91 -54.14 2.47
C THR A 158 -9.89 -55.58 2.99
N PRO A 159 -10.92 -56.05 3.72
CA PRO A 159 -10.98 -57.44 4.16
C PRO A 159 -10.99 -58.38 2.95
N THR A 160 -10.18 -59.43 3.01
CA THR A 160 -10.14 -60.48 1.98
C THR A 160 -11.40 -61.34 2.10
N PRO A 161 -12.12 -61.63 1.00
CA PRO A 161 -13.30 -62.48 1.07
C PRO A 161 -12.92 -63.90 1.52
N THR A 162 -13.64 -64.40 2.53
CA THR A 162 -13.55 -65.79 2.99
C THR A 162 -14.12 -66.72 1.91
N PRO A 163 -13.41 -67.81 1.53
CA PRO A 163 -13.93 -68.75 0.54
C PRO A 163 -15.23 -69.41 1.03
N THR A 164 -16.25 -69.39 0.17
CA THR A 164 -17.52 -70.10 0.40
C THR A 164 -17.28 -71.61 0.33
N PRO A 165 -17.75 -72.41 1.30
CA PRO A 165 -17.61 -73.86 1.24
C PRO A 165 -18.38 -74.41 0.03
N THR A 166 -17.71 -75.25 -0.76
CA THR A 166 -18.30 -75.95 -1.89
C THR A 166 -19.25 -77.03 -1.36
N SER A 167 -20.51 -77.01 -1.80
CA SER A 167 -21.47 -78.07 -1.48
C SER A 167 -21.03 -79.39 -2.11
N THR A 168 -20.91 -80.41 -1.28
CA THR A 168 -20.66 -81.80 -1.69
C THR A 168 -21.82 -82.27 -2.59
N PRO A 169 -21.57 -82.78 -3.81
CA PRO A 169 -22.63 -83.30 -4.65
C PRO A 169 -23.30 -84.53 -4.01
N ASP A 170 -24.63 -84.46 -3.89
CA ASP A 170 -25.46 -85.62 -3.52
C ASP A 170 -25.32 -86.72 -4.57
N ALA A 171 -25.19 -87.95 -4.07
CA ALA A 171 -25.07 -89.15 -4.89
C ALA A 171 -26.37 -89.37 -5.68
N VAL A 172 -26.28 -89.26 -7.01
CA VAL A 172 -27.34 -89.65 -7.93
C VAL A 172 -27.44 -91.17 -7.95
N THR A 173 -28.55 -91.71 -7.47
CA THR A 173 -28.95 -93.12 -7.65
C THR A 173 -29.35 -93.36 -9.12
N PRO A 174 -28.74 -94.33 -9.82
CA PRO A 174 -29.14 -94.69 -11.19
C PRO A 174 -30.53 -95.32 -11.27
N GLY A 175 -31.31 -94.87 -12.25
CA GLY A 175 -32.75 -95.08 -12.36
C GLY A 175 -33.22 -96.39 -13.01
N THR A 176 -34.54 -96.55 -12.95
CA THR A 176 -35.33 -97.52 -13.70
C THR A 176 -36.01 -96.81 -14.89
N PRO A 177 -35.87 -97.25 -16.15
CA PRO A 177 -36.54 -96.61 -17.29
C PRO A 177 -37.97 -97.14 -17.46
N GLY A 178 -38.95 -96.23 -17.37
CA GLY A 178 -40.37 -96.50 -17.62
C GLY A 178 -40.91 -95.60 -18.74
N ASN A 179 -41.23 -96.25 -19.85
CA ASN A 179 -41.85 -95.78 -21.10
C ASN A 179 -43.20 -95.03 -20.91
N GLY A 180 -43.49 -94.01 -21.74
CA GLY A 180 -44.82 -93.40 -21.81
C GLY A 180 -44.92 -92.13 -22.67
N THR A 181 -45.78 -92.18 -23.68
CA THR A 181 -45.97 -91.19 -24.76
C THR A 181 -47.19 -90.27 -24.51
N ALA A 182 -47.12 -89.02 -24.99
CA ALA A 182 -48.19 -88.07 -25.42
C ALA A 182 -49.08 -87.28 -24.41
N GLY A 183 -48.82 -85.95 -24.34
CA GLY A 183 -49.72 -84.76 -24.41
C GLY A 183 -50.93 -84.56 -23.45
N PRO A 184 -51.59 -83.36 -23.38
CA PRO A 184 -51.35 -82.05 -24.00
C PRO A 184 -51.39 -80.82 -23.03
N ASN A 185 -51.11 -79.65 -23.62
CA ASN A 185 -51.32 -78.24 -23.23
C ASN A 185 -52.18 -77.87 -21.98
N GLY A 186 -51.70 -76.92 -21.16
CA GLY A 186 -52.49 -76.24 -20.11
C GLY A 186 -51.74 -75.21 -19.22
N THR A 187 -51.81 -73.94 -19.61
CA THR A 187 -52.04 -72.71 -18.79
C THR A 187 -51.25 -72.36 -17.51
N ALA A 188 -50.60 -71.17 -17.60
CA ALA A 188 -50.49 -70.05 -16.64
C ALA A 188 -49.82 -70.22 -15.26
N SER A 189 -48.78 -69.40 -15.00
CA SER A 189 -48.77 -68.36 -13.94
C SER A 189 -47.34 -67.90 -13.61
N PRO A 190 -46.97 -66.62 -13.80
CA PRO A 190 -45.91 -65.99 -13.04
C PRO A 190 -46.49 -65.00 -12.04
N GLY A 191 -46.09 -65.12 -10.77
CA GLY A 191 -46.23 -64.04 -9.80
C GLY A 191 -45.39 -64.28 -8.54
N PRO A 192 -45.22 -63.26 -7.68
CA PRO A 192 -45.69 -61.88 -7.82
C PRO A 192 -44.58 -60.81 -7.73
N ASN A 193 -44.91 -59.66 -8.29
CA ASN A 193 -44.24 -58.38 -8.12
C ASN A 193 -44.91 -57.58 -6.99
N GLY A 194 -44.11 -56.89 -6.18
CA GLY A 194 -44.42 -55.57 -5.62
C GLY A 194 -45.16 -55.45 -4.28
N THR A 195 -44.61 -54.63 -3.37
CA THR A 195 -45.38 -53.69 -2.54
C THR A 195 -44.61 -52.38 -2.35
N VAL A 196 -45.35 -51.27 -2.41
CA VAL A 196 -44.96 -49.85 -2.48
C VAL A 196 -45.17 -49.10 -1.16
N ALA A 197 -44.32 -48.09 -0.92
CA ALA A 197 -44.52 -46.70 -0.40
C ALA A 197 -45.32 -46.42 0.93
N PRO A 198 -45.17 -45.25 1.62
CA PRO A 198 -45.60 -43.94 1.09
C PRO A 198 -44.80 -42.68 1.54
N GLU A 199 -45.30 -41.56 1.01
CA GLU A 199 -44.87 -40.16 0.99
C GLU A 199 -44.88 -39.40 2.34
N GLY A 200 -44.21 -38.24 2.34
CA GLY A 200 -44.44 -37.12 3.26
C GLY A 200 -44.24 -35.76 2.55
N THR A 201 -45.36 -35.05 2.37
CA THR A 201 -45.66 -33.68 1.88
C THR A 201 -44.91 -32.56 2.65
N ALA A 202 -44.77 -31.27 2.31
CA ALA A 202 -45.28 -30.25 1.34
C ALA A 202 -44.22 -29.09 1.33
N ALA A 203 -44.22 -27.99 0.56
CA ALA A 203 -45.21 -27.24 -0.19
C ALA A 203 -44.51 -26.33 -1.24
N GLN A 204 -45.26 -25.89 -2.25
CA GLN A 204 -44.85 -24.85 -3.22
C GLN A 204 -45.19 -23.44 -2.72
N ASN A 205 -44.42 -22.44 -3.17
CA ASN A 205 -45.00 -21.17 -3.61
C ASN A 205 -44.15 -20.56 -4.74
N GLY A 206 -44.80 -20.23 -5.87
CA GLY A 206 -44.26 -19.36 -6.93
C GLY A 206 -44.00 -17.95 -6.39
N THR A 207 -43.36 -17.00 -7.06
CA THR A 207 -43.54 -16.43 -8.42
C THR A 207 -42.36 -15.43 -8.50
N SER A 208 -41.67 -15.07 -9.58
CA SER A 208 -42.00 -14.88 -10.99
C SER A 208 -40.69 -14.71 -11.79
N GLU A 209 -40.66 -15.32 -12.97
CA GLU A 209 -39.87 -15.06 -14.18
C GLU A 209 -39.94 -13.57 -14.66
N PRO A 210 -39.25 -13.12 -15.76
CA PRO A 210 -38.35 -13.85 -16.67
C PRO A 210 -37.16 -13.03 -17.30
N VAL A 211 -36.45 -13.72 -18.22
CA VAL A 211 -35.66 -13.26 -19.39
C VAL A 211 -34.26 -12.74 -19.07
N GLY A 212 -33.17 -13.46 -19.40
CA GLY A 212 -32.72 -13.84 -20.76
C GLY A 212 -31.48 -12.97 -21.05
N THR A 213 -30.36 -13.42 -21.60
CA THR A 213 -30.08 -14.46 -22.60
C THR A 213 -28.60 -14.81 -22.55
N ASP A 214 -28.27 -16.07 -22.85
CA ASP A 214 -26.93 -16.56 -23.14
C ASP A 214 -26.23 -15.79 -24.27
N THR A 215 -24.90 -15.67 -24.20
CA THR A 215 -23.98 -16.07 -25.29
C THR A 215 -22.56 -16.27 -24.72
N PRO A 216 -21.89 -17.39 -25.02
CA PRO A 216 -20.54 -17.68 -24.57
C PRO A 216 -19.49 -17.15 -25.56
N SER A 217 -18.35 -16.69 -25.06
CA SER A 217 -17.13 -16.60 -25.86
C SER A 217 -15.92 -16.88 -24.99
N GLY A 218 -15.30 -18.03 -25.25
CA GLY A 218 -14.01 -18.38 -24.69
C GLY A 218 -12.87 -17.77 -25.50
N THR A 219 -11.75 -17.51 -24.83
CA THR A 219 -10.41 -17.61 -25.41
C THR A 219 -9.43 -17.89 -24.26
N PRO A 220 -8.72 -19.02 -24.26
CA PRO A 220 -7.64 -19.27 -23.31
C PRO A 220 -6.29 -18.95 -23.97
N THR A 221 -5.46 -18.12 -23.33
CA THR A 221 -4.04 -18.03 -23.68
C THR A 221 -3.18 -17.91 -22.43
N GLY A 222 -2.52 -19.01 -22.10
CA GLY A 222 -1.05 -19.09 -21.99
C GLY A 222 -0.34 -18.29 -20.89
N ALA A 223 0.20 -19.00 -19.92
CA ALA A 223 1.10 -18.52 -18.88
C ALA A 223 2.57 -18.34 -19.34
N ALA A 224 3.30 -17.57 -18.52
CA ALA A 224 4.75 -17.59 -18.21
C ALA A 224 5.75 -16.78 -19.07
N THR A 225 6.36 -15.74 -18.47
CA THR A 225 7.79 -15.68 -18.07
C THR A 225 8.12 -14.30 -17.46
N PRO A 226 8.66 -14.18 -16.23
CA PRO A 226 9.36 -12.99 -15.78
C PRO A 226 10.88 -13.12 -15.98
N SER A 227 11.45 -12.24 -16.80
CA SER A 227 12.90 -12.07 -16.97
C SER A 227 13.48 -11.30 -15.77
N GLY A 228 14.40 -11.92 -15.03
CA GLY A 228 15.18 -11.27 -13.97
C GLY A 228 16.26 -10.32 -14.52
N PRO A 229 16.78 -9.40 -13.70
CA PRO A 229 17.81 -8.46 -14.15
C PRO A 229 19.20 -9.11 -14.16
N GLU A 230 19.86 -9.06 -15.32
CA GLU A 230 21.27 -9.41 -15.47
C GLU A 230 22.15 -8.43 -14.68
N SER A 231 23.00 -8.98 -13.82
CA SER A 231 24.06 -8.27 -13.12
C SER A 231 25.15 -7.86 -14.12
N ARG A 232 25.31 -6.56 -14.38
CA ARG A 232 26.48 -6.05 -15.12
C ARG A 232 27.67 -5.89 -14.18
N THR A 233 28.60 -6.83 -14.30
CA THR A 233 29.97 -6.73 -13.80
C THR A 233 30.69 -5.56 -14.50
N LEU A 234 31.08 -4.54 -13.75
CA LEU A 234 32.01 -3.49 -14.21
C LEU A 234 33.42 -4.07 -14.25
N ALA A 235 33.93 -4.32 -15.46
CA ALA A 235 35.33 -4.59 -15.70
C ALA A 235 36.13 -3.28 -15.69
N ARG A 236 37.17 -3.29 -14.86
CA ARG A 236 38.32 -2.39 -14.82
C ARG A 236 39.03 -2.37 -16.18
N ALA A 237 39.31 -1.19 -16.71
CA ALA A 237 40.29 -0.99 -17.78
C ALA A 237 41.25 0.14 -17.38
N ASP A 238 42.50 -0.25 -17.16
CA ASP A 238 43.66 0.63 -17.15
C ASP A 238 43.90 1.17 -18.58
N GLY A 239 44.30 2.43 -18.66
CA GLY A 239 44.70 3.15 -19.87
C GLY A 239 45.15 4.55 -19.54
#